data_AF-A0A2X1X7B8-F1
#
_entry.id   AF-A0A2X1X7B8-F1
#
_cell.length_a   1.000
_cell.length_b   1.000
_cell.length_c   1.000
_cell.angle_alpha   90.00
_cell.angle_beta   90.00
_cell.angle_gamma   90.00
#
_symmetry.space_group_name_H-M   'P 1'
#
loop_
_entity.id
_entity.type
_entity.pdbx_description
1 polymer ?
#
loop_
_entity_poly.entity_id
_entity_poly.type
_entity_poly.pdbx_seq_one_letter_code
_entity_poly.pdbx_strand_id
1 'polypeptide(L)'
;MGIDEEKIIRLGKEDNFWELEVGPSGPCSEIYVDRGLEHGSEEERPGGEGDRFIEIWNLVFTQFDKDEEGNYNPLAHPNIDTGMGLERIATVLQETDNIFEIDAIKDIIQEIAKVSGEEYGKDKNLDISFRVITDHIRAMTFMISDTIVPSNEGRGYVLRRLIRRAARHGRKLALKEPFYMKLLTW
;
A
#
# COMPACT_ATOMS: atom_id res chain seq x y z
N MET A 1 -29.58 2.89 0.87
CA MET A 1 -28.26 3.50 0.64
C MET A 1 -28.35 4.82 -0.12
N GLY A 2 -29.27 5.01 -1.07
CA GLY A 2 -29.49 6.33 -1.70
C GLY A 2 -28.32 6.82 -2.56
N ILE A 3 -27.48 5.90 -3.03
CA ILE A 3 -26.36 6.18 -3.94
C ILE A 3 -26.93 6.24 -5.36
N ASP A 4 -26.54 7.27 -6.13
CA ASP A 4 -26.92 7.39 -7.54
C ASP A 4 -26.42 6.20 -8.35
N GLU A 5 -27.24 5.68 -9.27
CA GLU A 5 -26.91 4.49 -10.06
C GLU A 5 -25.62 4.68 -10.90
N GLU A 6 -25.36 5.90 -11.36
CA GLU A 6 -24.14 6.25 -12.10
C GLU A 6 -22.85 6.09 -11.28
N LYS A 7 -22.95 6.09 -9.94
CA LYS A 7 -21.82 5.88 -9.02
C LYS A 7 -21.64 4.40 -8.64
N ILE A 8 -22.51 3.51 -9.13
CA ILE A 8 -22.43 2.07 -8.90
C ILE A 8 -21.82 1.42 -10.13
N ILE A 9 -20.53 1.13 -10.05
CA ILE A 9 -19.77 0.52 -11.15
C ILE A 9 -19.69 -0.98 -10.93
N ARG A 10 -20.08 -1.75 -11.95
CA ARG A 10 -19.92 -3.21 -11.94
C ARG A 10 -18.59 -3.56 -12.58
N LEU A 11 -17.69 -4.17 -11.81
CA LEU A 11 -16.44 -4.70 -12.34
C LEU A 11 -16.50 -6.21 -12.49
N GLY A 12 -15.52 -6.76 -13.20
CA GLY A 12 -15.42 -8.19 -13.47
C GLY A 12 -14.95 -8.97 -12.25
N LYS A 13 -14.73 -10.28 -12.44
CA LYS A 13 -14.15 -11.14 -11.41
C LYS A 13 -12.77 -10.64 -10.96
N GLU A 14 -11.98 -10.10 -11.89
CA GLU A 14 -10.60 -9.66 -11.61
C GLU A 14 -10.53 -8.59 -10.51
N ASP A 15 -11.54 -7.73 -10.42
CA ASP A 15 -11.59 -6.64 -9.43
C ASP A 15 -12.56 -6.93 -8.27
N ASN A 16 -13.75 -7.48 -8.55
CA ASN A 16 -14.81 -7.66 -7.53
C ASN A 16 -14.98 -9.11 -7.05
N PHE A 17 -13.92 -9.92 -7.12
CA PHE A 17 -13.85 -11.22 -6.47
C PHE A 17 -12.53 -11.37 -5.71
N TRP A 18 -12.60 -11.28 -4.39
CA TRP A 18 -11.43 -11.39 -3.53
C TRP A 18 -11.14 -12.86 -3.22
N GLU A 19 -9.90 -13.29 -3.50
CA GLU A 19 -9.48 -14.67 -3.26
C GLU A 19 -7.99 -14.79 -2.91
N LEU A 20 -7.68 -15.77 -2.07
CA LEU A 20 -6.32 -16.26 -1.83
C LEU A 20 -5.95 -17.30 -2.90
N GLU A 21 -4.69 -17.77 -2.90
CA GLU A 21 -4.29 -18.93 -3.69
C GLU A 21 -5.13 -20.16 -3.30
N VAL A 22 -5.28 -20.39 -1.99
CA VAL A 22 -6.14 -21.39 -1.34
C VAL A 22 -6.77 -20.75 -0.11
N GLY A 23 -8.06 -21.02 0.14
CA GLY A 23 -8.77 -20.58 1.34
C GLY A 23 -10.01 -19.71 1.08
N PRO A 24 -10.48 -18.99 2.11
CA PRO A 24 -11.72 -18.20 2.05
C PRO A 24 -11.71 -17.15 0.93
N SER A 25 -12.83 -17.04 0.23
CA SER A 25 -13.00 -16.14 -0.92
C SER A 25 -14.46 -15.74 -1.13
N GLY A 26 -14.69 -14.73 -1.96
CA GLY A 26 -16.04 -14.31 -2.30
C GLY A 26 -16.11 -13.06 -3.17
N PRO A 27 -17.30 -12.74 -3.68
CA PRO A 27 -17.53 -11.45 -4.32
C PRO A 27 -17.33 -10.33 -3.30
N CYS A 28 -16.91 -9.16 -3.77
CA CYS A 28 -16.72 -8.00 -2.91
C CYS A 28 -17.37 -6.73 -3.49
N SER A 29 -17.51 -5.73 -2.63
CA SER A 29 -17.91 -4.38 -2.99
C SER A 29 -16.87 -3.42 -2.45
N GLU A 30 -16.32 -2.59 -3.33
CA GLU A 30 -15.27 -1.64 -2.99
C GLU A 30 -15.81 -0.21 -2.98
N ILE A 31 -15.27 0.61 -2.09
CA ILE A 31 -15.60 2.02 -1.94
C ILE A 31 -14.41 2.82 -2.44
N TYR A 32 -14.68 3.68 -3.43
CA TYR A 32 -13.71 4.58 -4.02
C TYR A 32 -14.03 6.03 -3.65
N VAL A 33 -13.00 6.85 -3.54
CA VAL A 33 -13.11 8.31 -3.43
C VAL A 33 -12.57 8.93 -4.71
N ASP A 34 -13.39 9.76 -5.36
CA ASP A 34 -12.94 10.65 -6.44
C ASP A 34 -12.22 11.85 -5.81
N ARG A 35 -10.93 11.98 -6.10
CA ARG A 35 -10.10 13.09 -5.62
C ARG A 35 -10.15 14.32 -6.52
N GLY A 36 -10.83 14.25 -7.66
CA GLY A 36 -10.91 15.35 -8.62
C GLY A 36 -9.91 15.22 -9.77
N LEU A 37 -10.11 16.07 -10.79
CA LEU A 37 -9.34 16.06 -12.04
C LEU A 37 -7.89 16.55 -11.86
N GLU A 38 -7.57 17.19 -10.75
CA GLU A 38 -6.20 17.53 -10.38
C GLU A 38 -5.32 16.28 -10.16
N HIS A 39 -5.93 15.12 -9.88
CA HIS A 39 -5.23 13.87 -9.56
C HIS A 39 -5.31 12.82 -10.68
N GLY A 40 -5.85 13.17 -11.85
CA GLY A 40 -5.95 12.23 -12.97
C GLY A 40 -6.72 12.79 -14.14
N SER A 41 -7.23 11.93 -15.01
CA SER A 41 -7.95 12.35 -16.21
C SER A 41 -9.47 12.14 -16.15
N GLU A 42 -10.19 12.67 -17.13
CA GLU A 42 -11.63 12.44 -17.29
C GLU A 42 -11.94 10.99 -17.71
N GLU A 43 -10.96 10.26 -18.24
CA GLU A 43 -11.10 8.87 -18.66
C GLU A 43 -10.93 7.87 -17.51
N GLU A 44 -10.28 8.27 -16.41
CA GLU A 44 -10.07 7.41 -15.25
C GLU A 44 -11.39 6.98 -14.60
N ARG A 45 -11.46 5.74 -14.13
CA ARG A 45 -12.64 5.15 -13.47
C ARG A 45 -12.18 4.34 -12.26
N PRO A 46 -13.04 4.16 -11.24
CA PRO A 46 -12.85 3.15 -10.20
C PRO A 46 -12.48 1.77 -10.78
N GLY A 47 -11.53 1.08 -10.14
CA GLY A 47 -10.93 -0.17 -10.64
C GLY A 47 -9.71 0.03 -11.56
N GLY A 48 -9.40 1.27 -11.96
CA GLY A 48 -8.19 1.57 -12.74
C GLY A 48 -6.91 1.74 -11.89
N GLU A 49 -5.78 1.90 -12.56
CA GLU A 49 -4.46 2.14 -11.93
C GLU A 49 -4.16 3.63 -11.65
N GLY A 50 -5.12 4.53 -11.87
CA GLY A 50 -4.95 5.97 -11.72
C GLY A 50 -5.02 6.46 -10.27
N ASP A 51 -4.58 7.70 -10.03
CA ASP A 51 -4.53 8.31 -8.69
C ASP A 51 -5.80 9.12 -8.36
N ARG A 52 -6.70 9.35 -9.34
CA ARG A 52 -7.95 10.10 -9.12
C ARG A 52 -8.96 9.32 -8.28
N PHE A 53 -9.22 8.06 -8.64
CA PHE A 53 -10.17 7.21 -7.94
C PHE A 53 -9.43 6.25 -7.01
N ILE A 54 -9.32 6.62 -5.74
CA ILE A 54 -8.61 5.80 -4.75
C ILE A 54 -9.59 4.84 -4.07
N GLU A 55 -9.31 3.54 -4.17
CA GLU A 55 -9.98 2.51 -3.38
C GLU A 55 -9.60 2.68 -1.90
N ILE A 56 -10.58 3.04 -1.06
CA ILE A 56 -10.36 3.26 0.37
C ILE A 56 -10.75 2.04 1.21
N TRP A 57 -11.76 1.28 0.79
CA TRP A 57 -12.35 0.22 1.61
C TRP A 57 -12.92 -0.90 0.74
N ASN A 58 -12.51 -2.14 1.00
CA ASN A 58 -13.06 -3.35 0.40
C ASN A 58 -13.96 -4.09 1.40
N LEU A 59 -15.17 -4.46 0.96
CA LEU A 59 -16.15 -5.26 1.70
C LEU A 59 -16.31 -6.62 1.00
N VAL A 60 -15.64 -7.64 1.52
CA VAL A 60 -15.68 -9.00 0.98
C VAL A 60 -16.84 -9.76 1.61
N PHE A 61 -17.72 -10.30 0.75
CA PHE A 61 -18.80 -11.18 1.14
C PHE A 61 -18.31 -12.62 1.05
N THR A 62 -17.53 -13.04 2.04
CA THR A 62 -16.87 -14.35 2.07
C THR A 62 -17.93 -15.46 2.07
N GLN A 63 -17.95 -16.24 0.98
CA GLN A 63 -18.99 -17.24 0.70
C GLN A 63 -18.42 -18.58 0.25
N PHE A 64 -17.14 -18.63 -0.13
CA PHE A 64 -16.49 -19.82 -0.65
C PHE A 64 -15.16 -20.10 0.08
N ASP A 65 -14.71 -21.35 -0.01
CA ASP A 65 -13.38 -21.82 0.36
C ASP A 65 -12.76 -22.48 -0.88
N LYS A 66 -11.70 -21.87 -1.41
CA LYS A 66 -11.01 -22.33 -2.62
C LYS A 66 -10.01 -23.41 -2.27
N ASP A 67 -10.11 -24.58 -2.91
CA ASP A 67 -9.17 -25.69 -2.72
C ASP A 67 -7.93 -25.60 -3.62
N GLU A 68 -6.98 -26.53 -3.44
CA GLU A 68 -5.73 -26.60 -4.21
C GLU A 68 -5.97 -26.89 -5.70
N GLU A 69 -7.09 -27.53 -6.03
CA GLU A 69 -7.53 -27.78 -7.41
C GLU A 69 -8.24 -26.57 -8.05
N GLY A 70 -8.49 -25.51 -7.28
CA GLY A 70 -9.13 -24.28 -7.72
C GLY A 70 -10.65 -24.30 -7.73
N ASN A 71 -11.30 -25.29 -7.10
CA ASN A 71 -12.75 -25.31 -6.94
C ASN A 71 -13.18 -24.43 -5.76
N TYR A 72 -14.32 -23.75 -5.93
CA TYR A 72 -14.92 -22.91 -4.89
C TYR A 72 -16.00 -23.67 -4.13
N ASN A 73 -15.69 -24.11 -2.91
CA ASN A 73 -16.60 -24.84 -2.06
C ASN A 73 -17.43 -23.87 -1.20
N PRO A 74 -18.78 -23.94 -1.19
CA PRO A 74 -19.58 -23.03 -0.38
C PRO A 74 -19.30 -23.18 1.13
N LEU A 75 -19.14 -22.04 1.82
CA LEU A 75 -18.99 -22.03 3.27
C LEU A 75 -20.31 -22.37 3.97
N ALA A 76 -20.24 -23.17 5.03
CA ALA A 76 -21.40 -23.44 5.88
C ALA A 76 -21.96 -22.17 6.54
N HIS A 77 -21.07 -21.21 6.83
CA HIS A 77 -21.40 -19.92 7.44
C HIS A 77 -20.72 -18.79 6.66
N PRO A 78 -21.43 -18.18 5.68
CA PRO A 78 -20.98 -16.96 5.04
C PRO A 78 -20.76 -15.85 6.07
N ASN A 79 -19.76 -15.01 5.83
CA ASN A 79 -19.39 -13.91 6.72
C ASN A 79 -18.95 -12.69 5.92
N ILE A 80 -18.55 -11.64 6.65
CA ILE A 80 -18.04 -10.39 6.09
C ILE A 80 -16.61 -10.20 6.55
N ASP A 81 -15.71 -10.01 5.60
CA ASP A 81 -14.35 -9.52 5.84
C ASP A 81 -14.21 -8.13 5.20
N THR A 82 -13.56 -7.20 5.88
CA THR A 82 -13.39 -5.85 5.35
C THR A 82 -12.01 -5.33 5.61
N GLY A 83 -11.42 -4.68 4.60
CA GLY A 83 -10.13 -4.01 4.70
C GLY A 83 -10.24 -2.55 4.27
N MET A 84 -9.87 -1.62 5.17
CA MET A 84 -9.77 -0.20 4.85
C MET A 84 -8.31 0.23 4.97
N GLY A 85 -7.74 0.79 3.89
CA GLY A 85 -6.36 1.25 3.88
C GLY A 85 -6.19 2.52 4.71
N LEU A 86 -5.57 2.42 5.89
CA LEU A 86 -5.42 3.55 6.81
C LEU A 86 -4.71 4.74 6.15
N GLU A 87 -3.62 4.50 5.44
CA GLU A 87 -2.86 5.54 4.76
C GLU A 87 -3.65 6.17 3.61
N ARG A 88 -4.47 5.38 2.89
CA ARG A 88 -5.31 5.88 1.80
C ARG A 88 -6.44 6.77 2.31
N ILE A 89 -7.15 6.34 3.37
CA ILE A 89 -8.19 7.19 3.97
C ILE A 89 -7.58 8.44 4.62
N ALA A 90 -6.40 8.34 5.23
CA ALA A 90 -5.68 9.51 5.75
C ALA A 90 -5.30 10.47 4.62
N THR A 91 -4.87 9.96 3.46
CA THR A 91 -4.55 10.79 2.28
C THR A 91 -5.75 11.63 1.86
N VAL A 92 -6.94 11.01 1.82
CA VAL A 92 -8.20 11.69 1.49
C VAL A 92 -8.57 12.72 2.55
N LEU A 93 -8.56 12.33 3.84
CA LEU A 93 -9.00 13.20 4.94
C LEU A 93 -8.07 14.39 5.21
N GLN A 94 -6.77 14.24 4.91
CA GLN A 94 -5.76 15.28 5.08
C GLN A 94 -5.49 16.06 3.79
N GLU A 95 -6.16 15.72 2.69
CA GLU A 95 -6.00 16.37 1.37
C GLU A 95 -4.54 16.39 0.88
N THR A 96 -3.77 15.33 1.17
CA THR A 96 -2.36 15.21 0.77
C THR A 96 -2.24 14.54 -0.60
N ASP A 97 -1.19 14.83 -1.39
CA ASP A 97 -1.06 14.30 -2.74
C ASP A 97 -0.92 12.76 -2.77
N ASN A 98 -0.27 12.18 -1.78
CA ASN A 98 -0.03 10.73 -1.70
C ASN A 98 0.16 10.25 -0.25
N ILE A 99 0.16 8.92 -0.09
CA ILE A 99 0.27 8.26 1.22
C ILE A 99 1.52 8.65 2.02
N PHE A 100 2.59 9.16 1.38
CA PHE A 100 3.82 9.48 2.10
C PHE A 100 3.81 10.88 2.73
N GLU A 101 2.84 11.71 2.36
CA GLU A 101 2.73 13.09 2.84
C GLU A 101 1.75 13.25 4.00
N ILE A 102 1.05 12.17 4.37
CA ILE A 102 0.22 12.13 5.57
C ILE A 102 1.08 12.35 6.81
N ASP A 103 0.46 12.90 7.85
CA ASP A 103 1.08 13.17 9.14
C ASP A 103 1.86 11.99 9.74
N ALA A 104 1.31 10.77 9.66
CA ALA A 104 1.91 9.57 10.22
C ALA A 104 3.20 9.11 9.51
N ILE A 105 3.49 9.63 8.31
CA ILE A 105 4.61 9.16 7.48
C ILE A 105 5.58 10.29 7.13
N LYS A 106 5.11 11.53 6.98
CA LYS A 106 5.93 12.65 6.50
C LYS A 106 7.19 12.90 7.32
N ASP A 107 7.17 12.62 8.62
CA ASP A 107 8.32 12.81 9.51
C ASP A 107 9.49 11.88 9.15
N ILE A 108 9.20 10.67 8.66
CA ILE A 108 10.22 9.74 8.15
C ILE A 108 10.91 10.33 6.91
N ILE A 109 10.12 10.91 5.99
CA ILE A 109 10.66 11.60 4.81
C ILE A 109 11.55 12.78 5.22
N GLN A 110 11.11 13.56 6.19
CA GLN A 110 11.88 14.72 6.69
C GLN A 110 13.21 14.29 7.31
N GLU A 111 13.25 13.20 8.08
CA GLU A 111 14.51 12.68 8.62
C GLU A 111 15.42 12.11 7.51
N ILE A 112 14.87 11.47 6.47
CA ILE A 112 15.65 11.07 5.30
C ILE A 112 16.24 12.32 4.61
N ALA A 113 15.47 13.40 4.48
CA ALA A 113 15.90 14.64 3.83
C ALA A 113 17.06 15.27 4.60
N LYS A 114 16.91 15.38 5.92
CA LYS A 114 17.94 15.89 6.83
C LYS A 114 19.22 15.07 6.80
N VAL A 115 19.14 13.74 6.78
CA VAL A 115 20.33 12.87 6.78
C VAL A 115 21.02 12.83 5.42
N SER A 116 20.27 12.97 4.32
CA SER A 116 20.81 13.00 2.95
C SER A 116 21.31 14.38 2.51
N GLY A 117 20.74 15.46 3.05
CA GLY A 117 20.93 16.81 2.55
C GLY A 117 20.13 17.11 1.28
N GLU A 118 19.27 16.18 0.85
CA GLU A 118 18.38 16.33 -0.31
C GLU A 118 16.98 16.77 0.13
N GLU A 119 16.20 17.33 -0.79
CA GLU A 119 14.86 17.87 -0.53
C GLU A 119 13.80 17.04 -1.27
N TYR A 120 12.80 16.54 -0.53
CA TYR A 120 11.66 15.81 -1.10
C TYR A 120 10.70 16.77 -1.81
N GLY A 121 10.22 16.39 -2.99
CA GLY A 121 9.34 17.18 -3.86
C GLY A 121 10.08 18.03 -4.90
N LYS A 122 11.42 18.11 -4.82
CA LYS A 122 12.24 18.92 -5.72
C LYS A 122 12.69 18.18 -6.98
N ASP A 123 12.97 16.89 -6.87
CA ASP A 123 13.37 16.03 -7.99
C ASP A 123 12.59 14.71 -7.92
N LYS A 124 11.71 14.49 -8.90
CA LYS A 124 10.85 13.31 -8.99
C LYS A 124 11.63 11.98 -8.95
N ASN A 125 12.87 11.94 -9.45
CA ASN A 125 13.70 10.73 -9.40
C ASN A 125 14.24 10.47 -8.00
N LEU A 126 14.58 11.53 -7.25
CA LEU A 126 14.99 11.41 -5.86
C LEU A 126 13.80 11.08 -4.97
N ASP A 127 12.61 11.64 -5.25
CA ASP A 127 11.37 11.36 -4.52
C ASP A 127 11.02 9.88 -4.51
N ILE A 128 11.25 9.18 -5.63
CA ILE A 128 11.12 7.71 -5.67
C ILE A 128 12.03 7.04 -4.62
N SER A 129 13.24 7.57 -4.41
CA SER A 129 14.17 7.04 -3.41
C SER A 129 13.73 7.37 -1.99
N PHE A 130 13.21 8.56 -1.73
CA PHE A 130 12.58 8.90 -0.45
C PHE A 130 11.44 7.96 -0.11
N ARG A 131 10.50 7.77 -1.05
CA ARG A 131 9.32 6.89 -0.89
C ARG A 131 9.72 5.43 -0.68
N VAL A 132 10.68 4.91 -1.46
CA VAL A 132 11.16 3.53 -1.30
C VAL A 132 11.85 3.32 0.04
N ILE A 133 12.69 4.25 0.50
CA ILE A 133 13.36 4.13 1.80
C ILE A 133 12.31 4.19 2.92
N THR A 134 11.34 5.11 2.83
CA THR A 134 10.27 5.31 3.81
C THR A 134 9.39 4.06 3.95
N ASP A 135 8.93 3.50 2.83
CA ASP A 135 8.16 2.25 2.83
C ASP A 135 8.95 1.10 3.43
N HIS A 136 10.19 0.92 2.97
CA HIS A 136 11.00 -0.21 3.41
C HIS A 136 11.40 -0.11 4.88
N ILE A 137 11.69 1.08 5.41
CA ILE A 137 12.08 1.19 6.82
C ILE A 137 10.92 0.84 7.75
N ARG A 138 9.70 1.21 7.40
CA ARG A 138 8.49 0.80 8.13
C ARG A 138 8.38 -0.72 8.13
N ALA A 139 8.39 -1.34 6.94
CA ALA A 139 8.30 -2.79 6.80
C ALA A 139 9.43 -3.53 7.56
N MET A 140 10.68 -3.10 7.42
CA MET A 140 11.83 -3.69 8.11
C MET A 140 11.71 -3.59 9.63
N THR A 141 11.25 -2.45 10.14
CA THR A 141 11.09 -2.21 11.59
C THR A 141 10.09 -3.19 12.19
N PHE A 142 8.92 -3.35 11.56
CA PHE A 142 7.92 -4.32 12.02
C PHE A 142 8.40 -5.76 11.85
N MET A 143 8.98 -6.11 10.71
CA MET A 143 9.51 -7.46 10.49
C MET A 143 10.56 -7.87 11.54
N ILE A 144 11.49 -6.97 11.87
CA ILE A 144 12.53 -7.23 12.90
C ILE A 144 11.89 -7.29 14.30
N SER A 145 10.93 -6.41 14.59
CA SER A 145 10.19 -6.42 15.86
C SER A 145 9.42 -7.73 16.06
N ASP A 146 8.89 -8.30 14.97
CA ASP A 146 8.27 -9.62 14.92
C ASP A 146 9.28 -10.78 14.83
N THR A 147 10.54 -10.53 15.24
CA THR A 147 11.64 -11.50 15.36
C THR A 147 12.17 -12.09 14.04
N ILE A 148 11.81 -11.52 12.89
CA ILE A 148 12.33 -11.96 11.59
C ILE A 148 13.79 -11.51 11.45
N VAL A 149 14.69 -12.48 11.20
CA VAL A 149 16.11 -12.22 10.99
C VAL A 149 16.47 -12.37 9.50
N PRO A 150 17.31 -11.48 8.93
CA PRO A 150 17.73 -11.60 7.53
C PRO A 150 18.40 -12.94 7.22
N SER A 151 17.93 -13.64 6.20
CA SER A 151 18.41 -14.98 5.79
C SER A 151 18.46 -15.13 4.27
N ASN A 152 18.86 -16.30 3.76
CA ASN A 152 18.87 -16.62 2.33
C ASN A 152 17.54 -17.22 1.83
N GLU A 153 16.59 -17.51 2.73
CA GLU A 153 15.37 -18.26 2.39
C GLU A 153 14.13 -17.68 3.10
N GLY A 154 12.95 -17.96 2.54
CA GLY A 154 11.66 -17.59 3.14
C GLY A 154 11.53 -16.10 3.52
N ARG A 155 10.93 -15.82 4.68
CA ARG A 155 10.67 -14.46 5.16
C ARG A 155 11.96 -13.66 5.42
N GLY A 156 13.02 -14.32 5.89
CA GLY A 156 14.31 -13.69 6.11
C GLY A 156 14.98 -13.23 4.81
N TYR A 157 14.75 -13.92 3.70
CA TYR A 157 15.19 -13.46 2.37
C TYR A 157 14.45 -12.20 1.92
N VAL A 158 13.14 -12.13 2.16
CA VAL A 158 12.34 -10.92 1.87
C VAL A 158 12.89 -9.73 2.66
N LEU A 159 13.10 -9.88 3.97
CA LEU A 159 13.71 -8.84 4.81
C LEU A 159 15.08 -8.40 4.27
N ARG A 160 15.94 -9.34 3.89
CA ARG A 160 17.25 -9.04 3.28
C ARG A 160 17.10 -8.22 1.99
N ARG A 161 16.12 -8.55 1.14
CA ARG A 161 15.87 -7.79 -0.11
C ARG A 161 15.43 -6.36 0.18
N LEU A 162 14.55 -6.15 1.16
CA LEU A 162 14.14 -4.80 1.59
C LEU A 162 15.33 -3.98 2.08
N ILE A 163 16.16 -4.55 2.97
CA ILE A 163 17.39 -3.89 3.46
C ILE A 163 18.31 -3.49 2.31
N ARG A 164 18.54 -4.39 1.34
CA ARG A 164 19.42 -4.10 0.20
C ARG A 164 18.83 -3.06 -0.74
N ARG A 165 17.52 -3.10 -0.99
CA ARG A 165 16.83 -2.15 -1.87
C ARG A 165 16.83 -0.76 -1.25
N ALA A 166 16.50 -0.61 0.02
CA ALA A 166 16.59 0.67 0.71
C ALA A 166 18.03 1.21 0.72
N ALA A 167 19.04 0.35 0.87
CA ALA A 167 20.44 0.78 0.90
C ALA A 167 20.88 1.30 -0.47
N ARG A 168 20.44 0.64 -1.55
CA ARG A 168 20.67 1.08 -2.93
C ARG A 168 20.01 2.44 -3.19
N HIS A 169 18.78 2.66 -2.71
CA HIS A 169 18.13 3.97 -2.84
C HIS A 169 18.80 5.03 -1.97
N GLY A 170 19.32 4.68 -0.79
CA GLY A 170 20.14 5.58 0.02
C GLY A 170 21.39 6.05 -0.73
N ARG A 171 22.04 5.17 -1.51
CA ARG A 171 23.18 5.57 -2.37
C ARG A 171 22.79 6.58 -3.46
N LYS A 172 21.55 6.53 -3.96
CA LYS A 172 21.03 7.55 -4.90
C LYS A 172 20.85 8.92 -4.25
N LEU A 173 20.54 8.94 -2.95
CA LEU A 173 20.48 10.15 -2.11
C LEU A 173 21.85 10.50 -1.48
N ALA A 174 22.95 10.09 -2.12
CA ALA A 174 24.32 10.33 -1.67
C ALA A 174 24.67 9.83 -0.24
N LEU A 175 23.83 8.99 0.38
CA LEU A 175 24.09 8.42 1.71
C LEU A 175 25.19 7.37 1.62
N LYS A 176 26.36 7.69 2.19
CA LYS A 176 27.55 6.81 2.15
C LYS A 176 27.69 5.93 3.40
N GLU A 177 27.26 6.45 4.53
CA GLU A 177 27.35 5.78 5.83
C GLU A 177 26.05 5.02 6.16
N PRO A 178 26.09 4.03 7.08
CA PRO A 178 24.88 3.42 7.62
C PRO A 178 23.93 4.49 8.18
N PHE A 179 22.71 4.55 7.66
CA PHE A 179 21.75 5.62 7.99
C PHE A 179 20.47 5.10 8.66
N TYR A 180 20.15 3.80 8.58
CA TYR A 180 18.91 3.23 9.12
C TYR A 180 18.67 3.53 10.60
N MET A 181 19.69 3.35 11.44
CA MET A 181 19.57 3.63 12.88
C MET A 181 19.30 5.10 13.19
N LYS A 182 19.69 6.02 12.30
CA LYS A 182 19.41 7.46 12.44
C LYS A 182 17.97 7.80 12.11
N LEU A 183 17.29 6.92 11.37
CA LEU A 183 15.91 7.12 11.01
C LEU A 183 15.00 6.61 12.15
N LEU A 184 15.33 5.53 12.85
CA LEU A 184 14.48 4.93 13.91
C LEU A 184 14.32 5.74 15.22
N THR A 185 14.61 7.05 15.23
CA THR A 185 14.61 7.89 16.44
C THR A 185 13.49 8.94 16.47
N TRP A 186 12.39 8.70 15.76
CA TRP A 186 11.17 9.53 15.81
C TRP A 186 10.30 9.21 17.03
#